data_AF-A0A815VB47-F1
#
_entry.id   AF-A0A815VB47-F1
#
_cell.length_a   1.000
_cell.length_b   1.000
_cell.length_c   1.000
_cell.angle_alpha   90.00
_cell.angle_beta   90.00
_cell.angle_gamma   90.00
#
_symmetry.space_group_name_H-M   'P 1'
#
loop_
_entity.id
_entity.type
_entity.pdbx_description
1 polymer ?
#
loop_
_entity_poly.entity_id
_entity_poly.type
_entity_poly.pdbx_seq_one_letter_code
_entity_poly.pdbx_strand_id
1 'polypeptide(L)'
;MGDLIKFILILTFEIPAIFVSILIFLHFAVHHESRSKLKNHGWFILLLVNFIQLTVDLPMPMSFYYINRIWPKTNAYCVWWTWFEFSLNTIGLFLMSWISIQRHLFIFYPQTIFGNTWKKWILHILPIILCLSWTPLFYFIIVVLSPYCVTIWDFNSVICGIPCYFTANFIGQFDFIFNIAFPVMIIMFANVTLIIRVIYQKRSRHQTIHWQRHRRMVLQLWIVSSLYMACWLPMTITQLIQITLMPSFMIDQLETILFIVYFTPLLLPIICLSVLPELLTKIRSFI
;
A
#
# COMPACT_ATOMS: atom_id res chain seq x y z
N MET A 1 8.69 19.02 -20.24
CA MET A 1 9.20 17.71 -20.72
C MET A 1 9.08 16.64 -19.63
N GLY A 2 9.33 16.96 -18.36
CA GLY A 2 9.20 16.01 -17.25
C GLY A 2 7.80 15.36 -17.13
N ASP A 3 6.73 16.14 -17.26
CA ASP A 3 5.36 15.61 -17.02
C ASP A 3 4.89 14.65 -18.10
N LEU A 4 5.27 14.87 -19.36
CA LEU A 4 5.01 13.91 -20.43
C LEU A 4 5.71 12.56 -20.17
N ILE A 5 6.93 12.59 -19.63
CA ILE A 5 7.66 11.36 -19.26
C ILE A 5 6.93 10.65 -18.12
N LYS A 6 6.50 11.38 -17.07
CA LYS A 6 5.71 10.84 -15.96
C LYS A 6 4.41 10.18 -16.46
N PHE A 7 3.69 10.86 -17.36
CA PHE A 7 2.48 10.33 -18.00
C PHE A 7 2.73 9.03 -18.76
N ILE A 8 3.74 9.01 -19.64
CA ILE A 8 4.08 7.81 -20.44
C ILE A 8 4.48 6.64 -19.53
N LEU A 9 5.26 6.91 -18.48
CA LEU A 9 5.66 5.88 -17.51
C LEU A 9 4.44 5.30 -16.80
N ILE A 10 3.56 6.13 -16.23
CA ILE A 10 2.33 5.66 -15.56
C ILE A 10 1.51 4.81 -16.53
N LEU A 11 1.20 5.33 -17.72
CA LEU A 11 0.39 4.63 -18.73
C LEU A 11 0.96 3.25 -19.08
N THR A 12 2.27 3.18 -19.28
CA THR A 12 2.96 1.96 -19.70
C THR A 12 2.89 0.87 -18.64
N PHE A 13 2.95 1.22 -17.36
CA PHE A 13 2.82 0.25 -16.26
C PHE A 13 1.38 -0.03 -15.87
N GLU A 14 0.48 0.94 -16.01
CA GLU A 14 -0.92 0.85 -15.60
C GLU A 14 -1.70 -0.18 -16.43
N ILE A 15 -1.53 -0.17 -17.75
CA ILE A 15 -2.24 -1.12 -18.65
C ILE A 15 -1.91 -2.58 -18.27
N PRO A 16 -0.63 -3.01 -18.17
CA PRO A 16 -0.28 -4.34 -17.69
C PRO A 16 -0.75 -4.61 -16.25
N ALA A 17 -0.67 -3.63 -15.35
CA ALA A 17 -1.07 -3.79 -13.96
C ALA A 17 -2.57 -4.09 -13.83
N ILE A 18 -3.42 -3.37 -14.56
CA ILE A 18 -4.88 -3.60 -14.61
C ILE A 18 -5.16 -4.98 -15.20
N PHE A 19 -4.53 -5.33 -16.32
CA PHE A 19 -4.71 -6.64 -16.95
C PHE A 19 -4.33 -7.79 -16.00
N VAL A 20 -3.17 -7.70 -15.36
CA VAL A 20 -2.72 -8.71 -14.38
C VAL A 20 -3.65 -8.77 -13.17
N SER A 21 -4.14 -7.63 -12.68
CA SER A 21 -5.10 -7.59 -11.57
C SER A 21 -6.39 -8.32 -11.92
N ILE A 22 -6.94 -8.11 -13.12
CA ILE A 22 -8.13 -8.81 -13.61
C ILE A 22 -7.88 -10.32 -13.66
N LEU A 23 -6.75 -10.78 -14.18
CA LEU A 23 -6.39 -12.21 -14.19
C LEU A 23 -6.32 -12.80 -12.78
N ILE A 24 -5.74 -12.07 -11.82
CA ILE A 24 -5.68 -12.49 -10.42
C ILE A 24 -7.10 -12.61 -9.83
N PHE A 25 -7.98 -11.65 -10.08
CA PHE A 25 -9.37 -11.71 -9.59
C PHE A 25 -10.18 -12.83 -10.24
N LEU A 26 -10.04 -13.04 -11.55
CA LEU A 26 -10.67 -14.16 -12.24
C LEU A 26 -10.23 -15.50 -11.64
N HIS A 27 -8.95 -15.65 -11.32
CA HIS A 27 -8.46 -16.85 -10.64
C HIS A 27 -9.09 -17.02 -9.25
N PHE A 28 -9.18 -15.97 -8.44
CA PHE A 28 -9.84 -16.04 -7.13
C PHE A 28 -11.34 -16.30 -7.23
N ALA A 29 -11.99 -15.85 -8.30
CA ALA A 29 -13.41 -16.12 -8.57
C ALA A 29 -13.64 -17.59 -8.96
N VAL A 30 -12.80 -18.15 -9.84
CA VAL A 30 -12.89 -19.55 -10.28
C VAL A 30 -12.51 -20.53 -9.17
N HIS A 31 -11.48 -20.21 -8.37
CA HIS A 31 -10.97 -21.09 -7.32
C HIS A 31 -11.37 -20.64 -5.92
N HIS A 32 -12.64 -20.87 -5.57
CA HIS A 32 -13.21 -20.53 -4.26
C HIS A 32 -12.37 -21.04 -3.07
N GLU A 33 -11.82 -22.25 -3.18
CA GLU A 33 -10.96 -22.84 -2.13
C GLU A 33 -9.69 -22.04 -1.87
N SER A 34 -9.14 -21.38 -2.89
CA SER A 34 -7.98 -20.48 -2.72
C SER A 34 -8.39 -19.23 -1.96
N ARG A 35 -9.55 -18.65 -2.29
CA ARG A 35 -10.10 -17.47 -1.62
C ARG A 35 -10.43 -17.75 -0.16
N SER A 36 -11.00 -18.91 0.15
CA SER A 36 -11.42 -19.28 1.51
C SER A 36 -10.26 -19.53 2.50
N LYS A 37 -9.01 -19.60 2.01
CA LYS A 37 -7.85 -19.77 2.89
C LYS A 37 -7.55 -18.46 3.60
N LEU A 38 -7.55 -18.48 4.93
CA LEU A 38 -7.28 -17.33 5.81
C LEU A 38 -6.01 -16.55 5.43
N LYS A 39 -4.98 -17.27 4.99
CA LYS A 39 -3.69 -16.72 4.54
C LYS A 39 -3.78 -15.84 3.28
N ASN A 40 -4.88 -15.92 2.54
CA ASN A 40 -5.09 -15.23 1.28
C ASN A 40 -6.05 -14.03 1.43
N HIS A 41 -6.82 -13.93 2.52
CA HIS A 41 -7.77 -12.83 2.73
C HIS A 41 -7.08 -11.46 2.73
N GLY A 42 -5.99 -11.29 3.49
CA GLY A 42 -5.26 -10.02 3.52
C GLY A 42 -4.72 -9.63 2.15
N TRP A 43 -4.16 -10.59 1.40
CA TRP A 43 -3.68 -10.36 0.03
C TRP A 43 -4.80 -10.00 -0.93
N PHE A 44 -5.93 -10.67 -0.84
CA PHE A 44 -7.09 -10.38 -1.67
C PHE A 44 -7.61 -8.97 -1.43
N ILE A 45 -7.71 -8.55 -0.16
CA ILE A 45 -8.16 -7.20 0.20
C ILE A 45 -7.13 -6.15 -0.23
N LEU A 46 -5.83 -6.41 -0.03
CA LEU A 46 -4.77 -5.52 -0.50
C LEU A 46 -4.82 -5.33 -2.02
N LEU A 47 -4.99 -6.42 -2.78
CA LEU A 47 -5.14 -6.37 -4.24
C LEU A 47 -6.42 -5.65 -4.66
N LEU A 48 -7.52 -5.80 -3.92
CA LEU A 48 -8.77 -5.09 -4.19
C LEU A 48 -8.61 -3.58 -4.02
N VAL A 49 -8.01 -3.13 -2.90
CA VAL A 49 -7.70 -1.72 -2.66
C VAL A 49 -6.79 -1.18 -3.75
N ASN A 50 -5.75 -1.94 -4.10
CA ASN A 50 -4.83 -1.60 -5.17
C ASN A 50 -5.52 -1.49 -6.53
N PHE A 51 -6.46 -2.38 -6.85
CA PHE A 51 -7.22 -2.31 -8.10
C PHE A 51 -8.13 -1.08 -8.17
N ILE A 52 -8.77 -0.71 -7.05
CA ILE A 52 -9.52 0.55 -6.95
C ILE A 52 -8.58 1.73 -7.18
N GLN A 53 -7.38 1.69 -6.59
CA GLN A 53 -6.38 2.74 -6.80
C GLN A 53 -5.94 2.83 -8.27
N LEU A 54 -5.67 1.70 -8.93
CA LEU A 54 -5.31 1.67 -10.35
C LEU A 54 -6.43 2.21 -11.26
N THR A 55 -7.68 1.91 -10.97
CA THR A 55 -8.81 2.21 -11.88
C THR A 55 -9.49 3.55 -11.62
N VAL A 56 -9.39 4.07 -10.40
CA VAL A 56 -10.09 5.30 -9.98
C VAL A 56 -9.11 6.40 -9.61
N ASP A 57 -8.10 6.09 -8.79
CA ASP A 57 -7.17 7.08 -8.25
C ASP A 57 -6.13 7.52 -9.29
N LEU A 58 -5.38 6.56 -9.85
CA LEU A 58 -4.25 6.81 -10.75
C LEU A 58 -4.58 7.54 -12.06
N PRO A 59 -5.78 7.40 -12.66
CA PRO A 59 -6.17 8.21 -13.81
C PRO A 59 -6.20 9.72 -13.53
N MET A 60 -6.37 10.15 -12.28
CA MET A 60 -6.41 11.58 -11.91
C MET A 60 -5.05 12.27 -12.04
N PRO A 61 -3.95 11.81 -11.38
CA PRO A 61 -2.62 12.37 -11.60
C PRO A 61 -2.16 12.16 -13.05
N MET A 62 -2.58 11.07 -13.71
CA MET A 62 -2.30 10.87 -15.12
C MET A 62 -2.93 11.97 -16.00
N SER A 63 -4.20 12.32 -15.77
CA SER A 63 -4.87 13.43 -16.45
C SER A 63 -4.14 14.76 -16.18
N PHE A 64 -3.71 14.97 -14.93
CA PHE A 64 -2.90 16.14 -14.58
C PHE A 64 -1.60 16.20 -15.38
N TYR A 65 -0.82 15.12 -15.47
CA TYR A 65 0.45 15.12 -16.22
C TYR A 65 0.27 15.30 -17.73
N TYR A 66 -0.90 14.93 -18.27
CA TYR A 66 -1.23 15.17 -19.66
C TYR A 66 -1.61 16.63 -19.94
N ILE A 67 -2.48 17.22 -19.11
CA ILE A 67 -3.05 18.56 -19.33
C ILE A 67 -2.20 19.67 -18.66
N ASN A 68 -1.34 19.32 -17.70
CA ASN A 68 -0.60 20.20 -16.80
C ASN A 68 -1.49 21.11 -15.94
N ARG A 69 -2.70 20.65 -15.63
CA ARG A 69 -3.65 21.32 -14.72
C ARG A 69 -4.76 20.35 -14.32
N ILE A 70 -5.41 20.67 -13.22
CA ILE A 70 -6.54 19.89 -12.70
C ILE A 70 -7.80 20.21 -13.49
N TRP A 71 -8.56 19.17 -13.82
CA TRP A 71 -9.86 19.29 -14.48
C TRP A 71 -10.85 18.27 -13.91
N PRO A 72 -12.01 18.69 -13.40
CA PRO A 72 -12.53 20.07 -13.35
C PRO A 72 -11.86 20.93 -12.27
N LYS A 73 -11.72 22.24 -12.54
CA LYS A 73 -11.18 23.23 -11.58
C LYS A 73 -12.21 23.61 -10.52
N THR A 74 -12.55 22.66 -9.65
CA THR A 74 -13.54 22.86 -8.58
C THR A 74 -12.99 22.39 -7.25
N ASN A 75 -13.32 23.11 -6.18
CA ASN A 75 -12.91 22.72 -4.82
C ASN A 75 -13.46 21.34 -4.43
N ALA A 76 -14.68 21.02 -4.86
CA ALA A 76 -15.32 19.73 -4.58
C ALA A 76 -14.52 18.56 -5.18
N TYR A 77 -14.02 18.71 -6.41
CA TYR A 77 -13.18 17.70 -7.04
C TYR A 77 -11.87 17.49 -6.27
N CYS A 78 -11.21 18.58 -5.86
CA CYS A 78 -9.98 18.50 -5.06
C CYS A 78 -10.19 17.84 -3.70
N VAL A 79 -11.22 18.27 -2.96
CA VAL A 79 -11.57 17.65 -1.66
C VAL A 79 -11.79 16.15 -1.81
N TRP A 80 -12.55 15.74 -2.83
CA TRP A 80 -12.84 14.34 -3.08
C TRP A 80 -11.59 13.56 -3.49
N TRP A 81 -10.80 14.06 -4.44
CA TRP A 81 -9.57 13.41 -4.90
C TRP A 81 -8.57 13.27 -3.76
N THR A 82 -8.26 14.35 -3.06
CA THR A 82 -7.35 14.35 -1.91
C THR A 82 -7.79 13.37 -0.82
N TRP A 83 -9.08 13.35 -0.46
CA TRP A 83 -9.60 12.40 0.51
C TRP A 83 -9.42 10.95 0.03
N PHE A 84 -9.74 10.68 -1.23
CA PHE A 84 -9.71 9.35 -1.81
C PHE A 84 -8.28 8.80 -1.95
N GLU A 85 -7.37 9.61 -2.48
CA GLU A 85 -5.95 9.27 -2.69
C GLU A 85 -5.26 8.96 -1.36
N PHE A 86 -5.37 9.86 -0.38
CA PHE A 86 -4.75 9.66 0.93
C PHE A 86 -5.35 8.45 1.64
N SER A 87 -6.67 8.24 1.55
CA SER A 87 -7.32 7.06 2.13
C SER A 87 -6.77 5.77 1.54
N LEU A 88 -6.78 5.61 0.21
CA LEU A 88 -6.35 4.36 -0.43
C LEU A 88 -4.87 4.06 -0.20
N ASN A 89 -4.00 5.06 -0.35
CA ASN A 89 -2.57 4.90 -0.09
C ASN A 89 -2.29 4.44 1.35
N THR A 90 -2.97 5.07 2.31
CA THR A 90 -2.81 4.76 3.73
C THR A 90 -3.41 3.40 4.08
N ILE A 91 -4.57 3.02 3.51
CA ILE A 91 -5.12 1.65 3.61
C ILE A 91 -4.07 0.64 3.14
N GLY A 92 -3.44 0.89 1.97
CA GLY A 92 -2.40 0.02 1.42
C GLY A 92 -1.23 -0.19 2.38
N LEU A 93 -0.73 0.89 2.97
CA LEU A 93 0.34 0.86 3.98
C LEU A 93 -0.06 0.07 5.23
N PHE A 94 -1.22 0.34 5.82
CA PHE A 94 -1.70 -0.36 7.02
C PHE A 94 -2.00 -1.84 6.75
N LEU A 95 -2.61 -2.16 5.61
CA LEU A 95 -2.83 -3.55 5.22
C LEU A 95 -1.50 -4.27 5.04
N MET A 96 -0.52 -3.64 4.39
CA MET A 96 0.79 -4.26 4.18
C MET A 96 1.56 -4.47 5.50
N SER A 97 1.51 -3.51 6.41
CA SER A 97 2.09 -3.62 7.74
C SER A 97 1.42 -4.75 8.54
N TRP A 98 0.08 -4.81 8.50
CA TRP A 98 -0.67 -5.86 9.16
C TRP A 98 -0.43 -7.25 8.55
N ILE A 99 -0.43 -7.38 7.23
CA ILE A 99 -0.12 -8.64 6.53
C ILE A 99 1.28 -9.13 6.93
N SER A 100 2.24 -8.22 7.12
CA SER A 100 3.60 -8.55 7.58
C SER A 100 3.60 -9.14 9.00
N ILE A 101 2.85 -8.55 9.93
CA ILE A 101 2.65 -9.09 11.29
C ILE A 101 1.92 -10.43 11.23
N GLN A 102 0.82 -10.49 10.50
CA GLN A 102 -0.04 -11.67 10.37
C GLN A 102 0.73 -12.88 9.83
N ARG A 103 1.68 -12.66 8.90
CA ARG A 103 2.55 -13.72 8.38
C ARG A 103 3.47 -14.30 9.45
N HIS A 104 4.01 -13.49 10.35
CA HIS A 104 4.76 -14.01 11.50
C HIS A 104 3.87 -14.89 12.38
N LEU A 105 2.67 -14.40 12.69
CA LEU A 105 1.71 -15.13 13.51
C LEU A 105 1.38 -16.49 12.90
N PHE A 106 1.14 -16.57 11.59
CA PHE A 106 0.85 -17.84 10.92
C PHE A 106 2.03 -18.80 10.81
N ILE A 107 3.26 -18.29 10.65
CA ILE A 107 4.45 -19.15 10.53
C ILE A 107 4.82 -19.75 11.89
N PHE A 108 4.78 -18.94 12.96
CA PHE A 108 5.30 -19.36 14.27
C PHE A 108 4.23 -19.87 15.23
N TYR A 109 2.96 -19.47 15.06
CA TYR A 109 1.88 -19.83 15.97
C TYR A 109 0.63 -20.38 15.26
N PRO A 110 0.76 -21.34 14.31
CA PRO A 110 -0.40 -21.85 13.59
C PRO A 110 -1.43 -22.47 14.54
N GLN A 111 -1.01 -23.35 15.45
CA GLN A 111 -1.90 -24.09 16.35
C GLN A 111 -2.72 -23.15 17.26
N THR A 112 -2.09 -22.10 17.79
CA THR A 112 -2.74 -21.14 18.70
C THR A 112 -3.84 -20.32 18.02
N ILE A 113 -3.69 -20.01 16.74
CA ILE A 113 -4.63 -19.19 15.98
C ILE A 113 -5.77 -20.03 15.41
N PHE A 114 -5.45 -21.23 14.90
CA PHE A 114 -6.47 -22.11 14.32
C PHE A 114 -7.33 -22.81 15.37
N GLY A 115 -6.85 -22.95 16.61
CA GLY A 115 -7.59 -23.63 17.68
C GLY A 115 -8.74 -22.84 18.31
N ASN A 116 -8.80 -21.51 18.16
CA ASN A 116 -9.82 -20.68 18.81
C ASN A 116 -10.41 -19.62 17.86
N THR A 117 -11.73 -19.69 17.65
CA THR A 117 -12.49 -18.77 16.78
C THR A 117 -12.42 -17.32 17.23
N TRP A 118 -12.36 -17.07 18.55
CA TRP A 118 -12.23 -15.71 19.11
C TRP A 118 -10.87 -15.09 18.77
N LYS A 119 -9.79 -15.86 18.92
CA LYS A 119 -8.43 -15.42 18.56
C LYS A 119 -8.33 -15.15 17.06
N LYS A 120 -8.97 -15.97 16.23
CA LYS A 120 -9.07 -15.74 14.79
C LYS A 120 -9.76 -14.40 14.48
N TRP A 121 -10.87 -14.08 15.14
CA TRP A 121 -11.54 -12.79 14.92
C TRP A 121 -10.65 -11.60 15.30
N ILE A 122 -10.07 -11.63 16.51
CA ILE A 122 -9.24 -10.52 17.03
C ILE A 122 -7.93 -10.35 16.28
N LEU A 123 -7.22 -11.44 15.96
CA LEU A 123 -5.87 -11.40 15.38
C LEU A 123 -5.86 -11.46 13.85
N HIS A 124 -7.01 -11.47 13.20
CA HIS A 124 -7.07 -11.50 11.74
C HIS A 124 -8.12 -10.58 11.16
N ILE A 125 -9.38 -10.72 11.58
CA ILE A 125 -10.50 -10.01 10.94
C ILE A 125 -10.59 -8.57 11.44
N LEU A 126 -10.58 -8.37 12.76
CA LEU A 126 -10.69 -7.05 13.39
C LEU A 126 -9.64 -6.05 12.86
N PRO A 127 -8.34 -6.41 12.75
CA PRO A 127 -7.33 -5.45 12.31
C PRO A 127 -7.48 -5.09 10.83
N ILE A 128 -7.93 -6.02 9.99
CA ILE A 128 -8.25 -5.72 8.59
C ILE A 128 -9.42 -4.72 8.51
N ILE A 129 -10.49 -4.93 9.30
CA ILE A 129 -11.61 -4.00 9.37
C ILE A 129 -11.13 -2.62 9.84
N LEU A 130 -10.31 -2.57 10.89
CA LEU A 130 -9.73 -1.33 11.40
C LEU A 130 -8.89 -0.61 10.33
N CYS A 131 -8.05 -1.32 9.57
CA CYS A 131 -7.27 -0.73 8.48
C CYS A 131 -8.17 -0.09 7.40
N LEU A 132 -9.28 -0.76 7.06
CA LEU A 132 -10.23 -0.30 6.04
C LEU A 132 -11.11 0.85 6.53
N SER A 133 -11.44 0.92 7.82
CA SER A 133 -12.36 1.93 8.35
C SER A 133 -11.66 3.15 8.93
N TRP A 134 -10.51 2.98 9.60
CA TRP A 134 -9.81 4.06 10.28
C TRP A 134 -9.36 5.16 9.31
N THR A 135 -8.71 4.76 8.23
CA THR A 135 -8.04 5.71 7.32
C THR A 135 -9.04 6.54 6.52
N PRO A 136 -10.13 6.01 5.92
CA PRO A 136 -11.11 6.88 5.26
C PRO A 136 -11.85 7.78 6.22
N LEU A 137 -12.13 7.31 7.44
CA LEU A 137 -12.79 8.11 8.47
C LEU A 137 -11.89 9.27 8.91
N PHE A 138 -10.60 9.00 9.15
CA PHE A 138 -9.62 10.01 9.51
C PHE A 138 -9.55 11.11 8.44
N TYR A 139 -9.28 10.75 7.19
CA TYR A 139 -9.18 11.74 6.10
C TYR A 139 -10.51 12.41 5.79
N PHE A 140 -11.66 11.74 6.00
CA PHE A 140 -12.96 12.38 5.86
C PHE A 140 -13.11 13.54 6.86
N ILE A 141 -12.73 13.33 8.13
CA ILE A 141 -12.79 14.36 9.15
C ILE A 141 -11.84 15.52 8.82
N ILE A 142 -10.59 15.24 8.46
CA ILE A 142 -9.58 16.30 8.30
C ILE A 142 -9.64 17.01 6.94
N VAL A 143 -10.00 16.32 5.85
CA VAL A 143 -10.06 16.88 4.49
C VAL A 143 -11.45 17.40 4.15
N VAL A 144 -12.51 16.61 4.39
CA VAL A 144 -13.87 16.95 3.96
C VAL A 144 -14.55 17.91 4.94
N LEU A 145 -14.50 17.62 6.24
CA LEU A 145 -15.07 18.52 7.25
C LEU A 145 -14.18 19.73 7.52
N SER A 146 -12.87 19.58 7.30
CA SER A 146 -11.84 20.64 7.41
C SER A 146 -12.04 21.61 8.59
N PRO A 147 -12.19 21.13 9.84
CA PRO A 147 -12.61 21.98 10.94
C PRO A 147 -11.53 22.97 11.41
N TYR A 148 -10.29 22.85 10.92
CA TYR A 148 -9.13 23.57 11.43
C TYR A 148 -8.63 24.71 10.53
N CYS A 149 -8.94 24.68 9.22
CA CYS A 149 -8.45 25.67 8.28
C CYS A 149 -9.25 25.67 6.98
N VAL A 150 -9.24 26.80 6.28
CA VAL A 150 -9.80 26.90 4.92
C VAL A 150 -8.71 26.50 3.93
N THR A 151 -8.94 25.43 3.18
CA THR A 151 -7.98 24.98 2.16
C THR A 151 -8.08 25.85 0.92
N ILE A 152 -6.95 26.44 0.52
CA ILE A 152 -6.79 27.14 -0.76
C ILE A 152 -6.15 26.15 -1.72
N TRP A 153 -6.93 25.68 -2.69
CA TRP A 153 -6.48 24.68 -3.66
C TRP A 153 -5.68 25.31 -4.79
N ASP A 154 -4.54 24.70 -5.13
CA ASP A 154 -3.75 25.06 -6.30
C ASP A 154 -4.04 24.09 -7.45
N PHE A 155 -4.83 24.55 -8.42
CA PHE A 155 -5.22 23.76 -9.60
C PHE A 155 -4.09 23.52 -10.60
N ASN A 156 -2.90 24.10 -10.38
CA ASN A 156 -1.72 23.89 -11.20
C ASN A 156 -0.70 22.97 -10.53
N SER A 157 -1.02 22.41 -9.37
CA SER A 157 -0.19 21.45 -8.64
C SER A 157 -0.81 20.06 -8.62
N VAL A 158 0.02 19.01 -8.49
CA VAL A 158 -0.44 17.62 -8.35
C VAL A 158 -1.23 17.51 -7.03
N ILE A 159 -2.32 16.72 -7.02
CA ILE A 159 -3.19 16.52 -5.84
C ILE A 159 -3.79 17.84 -5.30
N CYS A 160 -3.98 18.83 -6.18
CA CYS A 160 -4.50 20.15 -5.81
C CYS A 160 -3.63 20.97 -4.85
N GLY A 161 -2.34 20.65 -4.77
CA GLY A 161 -1.39 21.30 -3.87
C GLY A 161 -1.39 20.69 -2.47
N ILE A 162 -0.79 21.40 -1.52
CA ILE A 162 -0.64 20.92 -0.14
C ILE A 162 -1.93 21.23 0.64
N PRO A 163 -2.65 20.23 1.17
CA PRO A 163 -3.84 20.47 1.98
C PRO A 163 -3.51 21.31 3.22
N CYS A 164 -4.42 22.18 3.65
CA CYS A 164 -4.10 23.12 4.75
C CYS A 164 -3.73 22.42 6.06
N TYR A 165 -4.29 21.23 6.32
CA TYR A 165 -4.01 20.49 7.55
C TYR A 165 -2.53 20.05 7.67
N PHE A 166 -1.81 19.91 6.54
CA PHE A 166 -0.37 19.64 6.58
C PHE A 166 0.43 20.79 7.20
N THR A 167 -0.05 22.02 7.04
CA THR A 167 0.55 23.21 7.67
C THR A 167 0.13 23.39 9.13
N ALA A 168 -0.96 22.74 9.56
CA ALA A 168 -1.38 22.73 10.95
C ALA A 168 -0.46 21.79 11.76
N ASN A 169 0.51 22.39 12.46
CA ASN A 169 1.63 21.69 13.11
C ASN A 169 1.27 20.34 13.76
N PHE A 170 0.25 20.30 14.62
CA PHE A 170 -0.10 19.07 15.33
C PHE A 170 -0.71 17.99 14.44
N ILE A 171 -1.66 18.35 13.58
CA ILE A 171 -2.43 17.38 12.78
C ILE A 171 -1.57 16.84 11.64
N GLY A 172 -0.82 17.70 10.95
CA GLY A 172 0.12 17.27 9.92
C GLY A 172 1.20 16.33 10.47
N GLN A 173 1.76 16.64 11.65
CA GLN A 173 2.72 15.75 12.32
C GLN A 173 2.07 14.43 12.76
N PHE A 174 0.85 14.48 13.29
CA PHE A 174 0.12 13.28 13.68
C PHE A 174 -0.14 12.37 12.48
N ASP A 175 -0.64 12.94 11.38
CA ASP A 175 -0.88 12.21 10.14
C ASP A 175 0.40 11.54 9.63
N PHE A 176 1.47 12.32 9.50
CA PHE A 176 2.76 11.79 9.08
C PHE A 176 3.26 10.66 9.99
N ILE A 177 3.31 10.89 11.31
CA ILE A 177 3.89 9.93 12.26
C ILE A 177 3.06 8.65 12.31
N PHE A 178 1.74 8.75 12.48
CA PHE A 178 0.89 7.60 12.76
C PHE A 178 0.37 6.91 11.50
N ASN A 179 0.05 7.66 10.44
CA ASN A 179 -0.54 7.08 9.24
C ASN A 179 0.51 6.69 8.19
N ILE A 180 1.69 7.31 8.19
CA ILE A 180 2.74 7.05 7.20
C ILE A 180 3.96 6.38 7.83
N ALA A 181 4.66 7.07 8.73
CA ALA A 181 5.93 6.61 9.26
C ALA A 181 5.79 5.32 10.09
N PHE A 182 4.78 5.25 10.98
CA PHE A 182 4.57 4.10 11.85
C PHE A 182 4.30 2.79 11.07
N PRO A 183 3.38 2.73 10.08
CA PRO A 183 3.23 1.55 9.23
C PRO A 183 4.51 1.15 8.48
N VAL A 184 5.26 2.12 7.93
CA VAL A 184 6.53 1.85 7.24
C VAL A 184 7.55 1.22 8.19
N MET A 185 7.66 1.73 9.41
CA MET A 185 8.55 1.15 10.43
C MET A 185 8.12 -0.26 10.82
N ILE A 186 6.82 -0.52 10.98
CA ILE A 186 6.30 -1.87 11.23
C ILE A 186 6.68 -2.83 10.08
N ILE A 187 6.51 -2.41 8.82
CA ILE A 187 6.91 -3.21 7.66
C ILE A 187 8.40 -3.52 7.77
N MET A 188 9.25 -2.52 7.99
CA MET A 188 10.70 -2.71 8.11
C MET A 188 11.07 -3.70 9.23
N PHE A 189 10.57 -3.47 10.45
CA PHE A 189 10.86 -4.34 11.59
C PHE A 189 10.33 -5.76 11.42
N ALA A 190 9.13 -5.91 10.86
CA ALA A 190 8.57 -7.21 10.56
C ALA A 190 9.46 -7.95 9.56
N ASN A 191 9.88 -7.33 8.44
CA ASN A 191 10.72 -8.03 7.46
C ASN A 191 12.08 -8.44 8.02
N VAL A 192 12.74 -7.57 8.79
CA VAL A 192 14.01 -7.90 9.45
C VAL A 192 13.83 -9.06 10.41
N THR A 193 12.81 -9.00 11.27
CA THR A 193 12.49 -10.08 12.23
C THR A 193 12.20 -11.40 11.53
N LEU A 194 11.48 -11.35 10.40
CA LEU A 194 11.14 -12.52 9.62
C LEU A 194 12.38 -13.21 9.07
N ILE A 195 13.29 -12.44 8.46
CA ILE A 195 14.54 -12.94 7.89
C ILE A 195 15.39 -13.59 8.99
N ILE A 196 15.59 -12.89 10.11
CA ILE A 196 16.38 -13.39 11.25
C ILE A 196 15.81 -14.73 11.74
N ARG A 197 14.50 -14.81 11.98
CA ARG A 197 13.86 -16.03 12.47
C ARG A 197 13.92 -17.17 11.47
N VAL A 198 13.75 -16.88 10.18
CA VAL A 198 13.85 -17.87 9.10
C VAL A 198 15.26 -18.46 9.04
N ILE A 199 16.30 -17.63 9.16
CA ILE A 199 17.71 -18.10 9.24
C ILE A 199 17.93 -18.96 10.49
N TYR A 200 17.44 -18.51 11.66
CA TYR A 200 17.59 -19.25 12.92
C TYR A 200 16.89 -20.62 12.87
N GLN A 201 15.67 -20.67 12.35
CA GLN A 201 14.89 -21.90 12.24
C GLN A 201 15.52 -22.88 11.25
N LYS A 202 16.11 -22.39 10.15
CA LYS A 202 16.88 -23.22 9.19
C LYS A 202 18.06 -23.90 9.87
N ARG A 203 18.77 -23.19 10.74
CA ARG A 203 19.93 -23.73 11.47
C ARG A 203 19.51 -24.76 12.52
N SER A 204 18.39 -24.53 13.19
CA SER A 204 17.93 -25.38 14.31
C SER A 204 17.24 -26.67 13.84
N ARG A 205 16.43 -26.65 12.78
CA ARG A 205 15.62 -27.80 12.35
C ARG A 205 15.99 -28.22 10.93
N HIS A 206 16.74 -29.33 10.80
CA HIS A 206 17.12 -29.97 9.53
C HIS A 206 15.94 -30.65 8.79
N GLN A 207 14.72 -30.09 8.82
CA GLN A 207 13.56 -30.65 8.12
C GLN A 207 13.38 -30.02 6.73
N THR A 208 13.72 -30.78 5.69
CA THR A 208 13.82 -30.31 4.31
C THR A 208 12.47 -30.04 3.61
N ILE A 209 11.42 -30.82 3.91
CA ILE A 209 10.16 -30.79 3.14
C ILE A 209 9.27 -29.59 3.53
N HIS A 210 9.04 -29.35 4.82
CA HIS A 210 8.24 -28.18 5.25
C HIS A 210 8.93 -26.84 4.93
N TRP A 211 10.25 -26.83 4.80
CA TRP A 211 11.04 -25.64 4.54
C TRP A 211 10.72 -24.97 3.20
N GLN A 212 10.53 -25.74 2.12
CA GLN A 212 10.30 -25.17 0.79
C GLN A 212 9.03 -24.31 0.72
N ARG A 213 7.95 -24.76 1.37
CA ARG A 213 6.68 -24.02 1.44
C ARG A 213 6.80 -22.73 2.26
N HIS A 214 7.51 -22.79 3.39
CA HIS A 214 7.76 -21.60 4.23
C HIS A 214 8.62 -20.58 3.48
N ARG A 215 9.70 -21.03 2.82
CA ARG A 215 10.58 -20.18 2.02
C ARG A 215 9.83 -19.40 0.94
N ARG A 216 8.90 -20.04 0.21
CA ARG A 216 8.09 -19.35 -0.82
C ARG A 216 7.21 -18.24 -0.23
N MET A 217 6.53 -18.51 0.88
CA MET A 217 5.68 -17.50 1.54
C MET A 217 6.50 -16.33 2.12
N VAL A 218 7.68 -16.63 2.66
CA VAL A 218 8.64 -15.64 3.16
C VAL A 218 9.14 -14.75 2.01
N LEU A 219 9.53 -15.34 0.89
CA LEU A 219 10.02 -14.62 -0.29
C LEU A 219 8.92 -13.73 -0.90
N GLN A 220 7.67 -14.20 -0.92
CA GLN A 220 6.51 -13.39 -1.31
C GLN A 220 6.39 -12.12 -0.49
N LEU A 221 6.36 -12.27 0.82
CA LEU A 221 6.20 -11.13 1.71
C LEU A 221 7.39 -10.19 1.58
N TRP A 222 8.60 -10.73 1.51
CA TRP A 222 9.81 -9.92 1.42
C TRP A 222 9.85 -9.06 0.16
N ILE A 223 9.52 -9.63 -1.01
CA ILE A 223 9.53 -8.87 -2.27
C ILE A 223 8.49 -7.75 -2.25
N VAL A 224 7.25 -8.05 -1.83
CA VAL A 224 6.19 -7.03 -1.76
C VAL A 224 6.50 -5.97 -0.70
N SER A 225 7.00 -6.37 0.46
CA SER A 225 7.43 -5.40 1.47
C SER A 225 8.57 -4.51 0.99
N SER A 226 9.49 -5.06 0.20
CA SER A 226 10.61 -4.31 -0.36
C SER A 226 10.11 -3.28 -1.36
N LEU A 227 9.05 -3.58 -2.13
CA LEU A 227 8.37 -2.59 -2.97
C LEU A 227 7.83 -1.42 -2.12
N TYR A 228 7.08 -1.70 -1.05
CA TYR A 228 6.55 -0.66 -0.17
C TYR A 228 7.66 0.17 0.48
N MET A 229 8.72 -0.47 0.99
CA MET A 229 9.87 0.26 1.56
C MET A 229 10.58 1.11 0.49
N ALA A 230 10.83 0.57 -0.69
CA ALA A 230 11.50 1.32 -1.75
C ALA A 230 10.72 2.57 -2.19
N CYS A 231 9.38 2.47 -2.24
CA CYS A 231 8.53 3.58 -2.65
C CYS A 231 8.26 4.60 -1.54
N TRP A 232 8.05 4.15 -0.30
CA TRP A 232 7.62 5.03 0.81
C TRP A 232 8.74 5.54 1.70
N LEU A 233 9.85 4.83 1.80
CA LEU A 233 10.96 5.23 2.66
C LEU A 233 11.59 6.58 2.25
N PRO A 234 11.79 6.91 0.94
CA PRO A 234 12.30 8.22 0.56
C PRO A 234 11.41 9.37 1.05
N MET A 235 10.09 9.24 0.89
CA MET A 235 9.12 10.21 1.41
C MET A 235 9.17 10.31 2.93
N THR A 236 9.26 9.17 3.62
CA THR A 236 9.31 9.14 5.09
C THR A 236 10.58 9.80 5.63
N ILE A 237 11.74 9.52 5.03
CA ILE A 237 13.02 10.11 5.45
C ILE A 237 13.03 11.63 5.21
N THR A 238 12.58 12.07 4.03
CA THR A 238 12.56 13.51 3.70
C THR A 238 11.64 14.28 4.64
N GLN A 239 10.43 13.79 4.91
CA GLN A 239 9.51 14.44 5.85
C GLN A 239 10.02 14.41 7.29
N LEU A 240 10.69 13.34 7.73
CA LEU A 240 11.29 13.29 9.06
C LEU A 240 12.40 14.35 9.21
N ILE A 241 13.24 14.53 8.20
CA ILE A 241 14.27 15.57 8.18
C ILE A 241 13.64 16.97 8.19
N GLN A 242 12.57 17.18 7.41
CA GLN A 242 11.85 18.45 7.37
C GLN A 242 11.27 18.83 8.74
N ILE A 243 10.72 17.86 9.47
CA ILE A 243 10.12 18.11 10.79
C ILE A 243 11.18 18.31 11.89
N THR A 244 12.33 17.62 11.81
CA THR A 244 13.31 17.57 12.92
C THR A 244 14.52 18.47 12.75
N LEU A 245 15.01 18.65 11.52
CA LEU A 245 16.31 19.26 11.26
C LEU A 245 16.21 20.50 10.39
N MET A 246 15.53 20.41 9.24
CA MET A 246 15.53 21.49 8.24
C MET A 246 14.23 21.51 7.43
N PRO A 247 13.27 22.40 7.76
CA PRO A 247 11.97 22.48 7.10
C PRO A 247 12.02 22.66 5.58
N SER A 248 13.09 23.28 5.06
CA SER A 248 13.29 23.52 3.63
C SER A 248 13.94 22.36 2.86
N PHE A 249 14.26 21.25 3.52
CA PHE A 249 14.97 20.14 2.89
C PHE A 249 14.16 19.52 1.75
N MET A 250 14.71 19.52 0.53
CA MET A 250 14.14 18.87 -0.66
C MET A 250 12.70 19.28 -1.02
N ILE A 251 12.25 20.49 -0.66
CA ILE A 251 10.90 20.98 -1.05
C ILE A 251 10.71 20.91 -2.57
N ASP A 252 11.71 21.34 -3.35
CA ASP A 252 11.66 21.33 -4.82
C ASP A 252 11.60 19.92 -5.44
N GLN A 253 11.90 18.88 -4.67
CA GLN A 253 11.90 17.49 -5.13
C GLN A 253 10.72 16.68 -4.57
N LEU A 254 9.85 17.30 -3.77
CA LEU A 254 8.72 16.61 -3.13
C LEU A 254 7.78 15.97 -4.15
N GLU A 255 7.52 16.65 -5.27
CA GLU A 255 6.68 16.12 -6.35
C GLU A 255 7.28 14.84 -6.97
N THR A 256 8.60 14.82 -7.19
CA THR A 256 9.31 13.63 -7.69
C THR A 256 9.26 12.49 -6.69
N ILE A 257 9.39 12.79 -5.39
CA ILE A 257 9.30 11.78 -4.32
C ILE A 257 7.88 11.20 -4.24
N LEU A 258 6.84 12.04 -4.34
CA LEU A 258 5.45 11.58 -4.41
C LEU A 258 5.20 10.71 -5.65
N PHE A 259 5.78 11.08 -6.80
CA PHE A 259 5.68 10.29 -8.02
C PHE A 259 6.22 8.85 -7.84
N ILE A 260 7.26 8.65 -7.02
CA ILE A 260 7.79 7.31 -6.70
C ILE A 260 6.74 6.46 -5.97
N VAL A 261 5.87 7.05 -5.16
CA VAL A 261 4.82 6.33 -4.42
C VAL A 261 3.81 5.69 -5.37
N TYR A 262 3.50 6.34 -6.50
CA TYR A 262 2.61 5.79 -7.54
C TYR A 262 3.11 4.48 -8.18
N PHE A 263 4.40 4.15 -8.04
CA PHE A 263 4.90 2.84 -8.47
C PHE A 263 4.44 1.69 -7.56
N THR A 264 4.02 1.97 -6.32
CA THR A 264 3.49 0.95 -5.42
C THR A 264 2.28 0.25 -6.04
N PRO A 265 1.20 0.97 -6.41
CA PRO A 265 0.06 0.31 -6.99
C PRO A 265 0.31 -0.28 -8.39
N LEU A 266 1.21 0.31 -9.17
CA LEU A 266 1.59 -0.16 -10.51
C LEU A 266 2.32 -1.51 -10.48
N LEU A 267 3.27 -1.69 -9.56
CA LEU A 267 4.13 -2.88 -9.51
C LEU A 267 3.55 -4.01 -8.66
N LEU A 268 2.68 -3.70 -7.70
CA LEU A 268 2.10 -4.69 -6.78
C LEU A 268 1.44 -5.90 -7.48
N PRO A 269 0.55 -5.75 -8.48
CA PRO A 269 -0.10 -6.91 -9.10
C PRO A 269 0.89 -7.75 -9.92
N ILE A 270 1.86 -7.12 -10.59
CA ILE A 270 2.91 -7.78 -11.36
C ILE A 270 3.80 -8.63 -10.45
N ILE A 271 4.22 -8.07 -9.31
CA ILE A 271 4.98 -8.78 -8.30
C ILE A 271 4.15 -9.93 -7.72
N CYS A 272 2.87 -9.70 -7.39
CA CYS A 272 2.00 -10.73 -6.85
C CYS A 272 1.87 -11.92 -7.80
N LEU A 273 1.69 -11.67 -9.11
CA LEU A 273 1.64 -12.71 -10.12
C LEU A 273 2.94 -13.54 -10.15
N SER A 274 4.09 -12.87 -10.12
CA SER A 274 5.40 -13.51 -10.18
C SER A 274 5.69 -14.39 -8.96
N VAL A 275 5.14 -14.04 -7.79
CA VAL A 275 5.43 -14.76 -6.55
C VAL A 275 4.33 -15.76 -6.12
N LEU A 276 3.21 -15.82 -6.85
CA LEU A 276 2.19 -16.85 -6.67
C LEU A 276 2.39 -17.97 -7.73
N PRO A 277 3.29 -18.95 -7.53
CA PRO A 277 3.55 -19.98 -8.52
C PRO A 277 2.32 -20.85 -8.80
N GLU A 278 1.46 -21.08 -7.79
CA GLU A 278 0.19 -21.78 -7.94
C GLU A 278 -0.74 -21.08 -8.95
N LEU A 279 -0.69 -19.74 -8.97
CA LEU A 279 -1.44 -18.90 -9.90
C LEU A 279 -0.85 -19.02 -11.30
N LEU A 280 0.47 -18.89 -11.46
CA LEU A 280 1.15 -19.03 -12.74
C LEU A 280 0.94 -20.41 -13.38
N THR A 281 1.04 -21.49 -12.61
CA THR A 281 0.83 -22.84 -13.14
C THR A 281 -0.59 -23.05 -13.64
N LYS A 282 -1.59 -22.44 -12.98
CA LYS A 282 -3.00 -22.56 -13.36
C LYS A 282 -3.40 -21.62 -14.49
N ILE A 283 -2.85 -20.41 -14.54
CA ILE A 283 -3.06 -19.50 -15.68
C ILE A 283 -2.46 -20.12 -16.94
N ARG A 284 -1.27 -20.73 -16.85
CA ARG A 284 -0.66 -21.44 -17.98
C ARG A 284 -1.46 -22.64 -18.46
N SER A 285 -2.29 -23.26 -17.63
CA SER A 285 -3.21 -24.33 -18.08
C SER A 285 -4.50 -23.82 -18.71
N PHE A 286 -4.79 -22.51 -18.59
CA PHE A 286 -5.99 -21.89 -19.13
C PHE A 286 -5.75 -21.22 -20.50
N ILE A 287 -4.51 -20.78 -20.75
CA ILE A 287 -4.00 -20.30 -22.05
C ILE A 287 -3.55 -21.50 -22.87
#